data_AF-A0A6G8C626-F1
#
_entry.id   AF-A0A6G8C626-F1
#
_cell.length_a   1.000
_cell.length_b   1.000
_cell.length_c   1.000
_cell.angle_alpha   90.00
_cell.angle_beta   90.00
_cell.angle_gamma   90.00
#
_symmetry.space_group_name_H-M   'P 1'
#
loop_
_entity.id
_entity.type
_entity.pdbx_description
1 polymer ?
#
loop_
_entity_poly.entity_id
_entity_poly.type
_entity_poly.pdbx_seq_one_letter_code
_entity_poly.pdbx_strand_id
1 'polypeptide(L)'
;MARTHIRQCKRAIHTAAVAGEASQAQVAAARDAALALLQRSVDMRHKQLALIRLLEAVKLSAEINGGIWDYCLGAARATGTPEELRMLHALRFRTLGEVS
;
A
#
# COMPACT_ATOMS: atom_id res chain seq x y z
N MET A 1 -14.78 -7.44 2.47
CA MET A 1 -15.25 -6.04 2.30
C MET A 1 -16.27 -5.94 1.18
N ALA A 2 -17.36 -5.20 1.40
CA ALA A 2 -18.38 -4.88 0.40
C ALA A 2 -17.88 -3.88 -0.66
N ARG A 3 -18.52 -3.86 -1.84
CA ARG A 3 -18.15 -2.99 -2.98
C ARG A 3 -18.21 -1.50 -2.65
N THR A 4 -19.20 -1.09 -1.85
CA THR A 4 -19.37 0.29 -1.36
C THR A 4 -18.15 0.75 -0.53
N HIS A 5 -17.69 -0.12 0.37
CA HIS A 5 -16.52 0.16 1.21
C HIS A 5 -15.25 0.29 0.36
N ILE A 6 -15.05 -0.57 -0.64
CA ILE A 6 -13.90 -0.46 -1.58
C ILE A 6 -13.90 0.89 -2.31
N ARG A 7 -15.08 1.36 -2.75
CA ARG A 7 -15.20 2.67 -3.42
C ARG A 7 -14.86 3.82 -2.48
N GLN A 8 -15.27 3.74 -1.21
CA GLN A 8 -14.93 4.75 -0.20
C GLN A 8 -13.42 4.80 0.06
N CYS A 9 -12.76 3.64 0.20
CA CYS A 9 -11.30 3.59 0.38
C CYS A 9 -10.56 4.23 -0.81
N LYS A 10 -10.94 3.88 -2.04
CA LYS A 10 -10.33 4.47 -3.25
C LYS A 10 -10.52 5.99 -3.31
N ARG A 11 -11.72 6.47 -2.91
CA ARG A 11 -12.02 7.90 -2.88
C ARG A 11 -11.17 8.63 -1.85
N ALA A 12 -10.97 8.07 -0.65
CA ALA A 12 -10.13 8.66 0.38
C ALA A 12 -8.68 8.85 -0.10
N ILE A 13 -8.10 7.82 -0.73
CA ILE A 13 -6.76 7.87 -1.32
C ILE A 13 -6.67 8.96 -2.39
N HIS A 14 -7.65 9.01 -3.30
CA HIS A 14 -7.68 10.01 -4.36
C HIS A 14 -7.81 11.44 -3.81
N THR A 15 -8.66 11.66 -2.82
CA THR A 15 -8.84 12.98 -2.20
C THR A 15 -7.54 13.47 -1.56
N ALA A 16 -6.80 12.61 -0.87
CA ALA A 16 -5.51 12.98 -0.29
C ALA A 16 -4.42 13.26 -1.34
N ALA A 17 -4.49 12.62 -2.52
CA ALA A 17 -3.50 12.81 -3.58
C ALA A 17 -3.72 14.08 -4.43
N VAL A 18 -4.98 14.53 -4.57
CA VAL A 18 -5.34 15.68 -5.42
C VAL A 18 -5.44 16.99 -4.64
N ALA A 19 -5.80 16.93 -3.36
CA ALA A 19 -5.82 18.12 -2.53
C ALA A 19 -4.38 18.50 -2.17
N GLY A 20 -3.84 19.55 -2.82
CA GLY A 20 -2.54 20.14 -2.48
C GLY A 20 -2.42 20.55 -1.00
N GLU A 21 -3.55 20.62 -0.29
CA GLU A 21 -3.67 20.88 1.16
C GLU A 21 -4.63 19.86 1.82
N ALA A 22 -4.44 18.56 1.59
CA ALA A 22 -5.22 17.55 2.30
C ALA A 22 -5.08 17.74 3.82
N SER A 23 -6.21 17.79 4.53
CA SER A 23 -6.18 17.90 5.99
C SER A 23 -5.55 16.67 6.63
N GLN A 24 -5.01 16.81 7.85
CA GLN A 24 -4.42 15.66 8.57
C GLN A 24 -5.41 14.48 8.70
N ALA A 25 -6.70 14.78 8.89
CA ALA A 25 -7.75 13.76 8.94
C ALA A 25 -7.94 13.04 7.60
N GLN A 26 -7.82 13.76 6.47
CA GLN A 26 -7.89 13.15 5.14
C GLN A 26 -6.67 12.28 4.85
N VAL A 27 -5.48 12.70 5.29
CA VAL A 27 -4.24 11.91 5.17
C VAL A 27 -4.34 10.63 6.01
N ALA A 28 -4.82 10.72 7.26
CA ALA A 28 -5.03 9.55 8.11
C ALA A 28 -6.05 8.56 7.48
N ALA A 29 -7.20 9.07 7.01
CA ALA A 29 -8.20 8.24 6.35
C ALA A 29 -7.67 7.57 5.07
N ALA A 30 -6.79 8.26 4.32
CA ALA A 30 -6.14 7.70 3.14
C ALA A 30 -5.15 6.58 3.49
N ARG A 31 -4.37 6.73 4.57
CA ARG A 31 -3.48 5.68 5.10
C ARG A 31 -4.25 4.42 5.45
N ASP A 32 -5.30 4.56 6.25
CA ASP A 32 -6.15 3.44 6.67
C ASP A 32 -6.81 2.75 5.47
N ALA A 33 -7.30 3.55 4.51
CA ALA A 33 -7.89 3.05 3.28
C ALA A 33 -6.88 2.26 2.42
N ALA A 34 -5.64 2.75 2.29
CA ALA A 34 -4.60 2.08 1.54
C ALA A 34 -4.22 0.75 2.19
N LEU A 35 -4.05 0.73 3.51
CA LEU A 35 -3.78 -0.49 4.26
C LEU A 35 -4.91 -1.51 4.14
N ALA A 36 -6.17 -1.09 4.27
CA ALA A 36 -7.32 -1.98 4.15
C ALA A 36 -7.43 -2.60 2.74
N LEU A 37 -7.18 -1.81 1.69
CA LEU A 37 -7.17 -2.31 0.32
C LEU A 37 -6.01 -3.27 0.06
N LEU A 38 -4.83 -3.00 0.64
CA LEU A 38 -3.66 -3.86 0.55
C LEU A 38 -3.92 -5.20 1.25
N GLN A 39 -4.38 -5.19 2.51
CA GLN A 39 -4.72 -6.41 3.25
C GLN A 39 -5.72 -7.26 2.47
N ARG A 40 -6.77 -6.66 1.93
CA ARG A 40 -7.76 -7.39 1.11
C ARG A 40 -7.13 -8.02 -0.14
N SER A 41 -6.16 -7.36 -0.79
CA SER A 41 -5.44 -7.95 -1.92
C SER A 41 -4.63 -9.17 -1.51
N VAL A 42 -4.00 -9.13 -0.33
CA VAL A 42 -3.26 -10.25 0.25
C VAL A 42 -4.19 -11.41 0.57
N ASP A 43 -5.31 -11.15 1.25
CA ASP A 43 -6.30 -12.17 1.62
C ASP A 43 -6.87 -12.86 0.38
N MET A 44 -7.08 -12.11 -0.71
CA MET A 44 -7.56 -12.64 -1.99
C MET A 44 -6.44 -13.20 -2.89
N ARG A 45 -5.19 -13.17 -2.44
CA ARG A 45 -4.02 -13.63 -3.20
C ARG A 45 -3.82 -12.95 -4.56
N HIS A 46 -4.27 -11.70 -4.71
CA HIS A 46 -4.11 -10.94 -5.95
C HIS A 46 -2.71 -10.33 -6.05
N LYS A 47 -1.75 -11.09 -6.58
CA LYS A 47 -0.32 -10.71 -6.64
C LYS A 47 -0.05 -9.29 -7.18
N GLN A 48 -0.36 -9.05 -8.46
CA GLN A 48 -0.10 -7.74 -9.09
C GLN A 48 -0.83 -6.59 -8.39
N LEU A 49 -2.10 -6.80 -8.02
CA LEU A 49 -2.89 -5.79 -7.34
C LEU A 49 -2.40 -5.51 -5.90
N ALA A 50 -1.81 -6.50 -5.23
CA ALA A 50 -1.15 -6.30 -3.94
C ALA A 50 0.09 -5.41 -4.09
N LEU A 51 0.91 -5.64 -5.12
CA LEU A 51 2.09 -4.80 -5.40
C LEU A 51 1.71 -3.35 -5.69
N ILE A 52 0.70 -3.12 -6.53
CA ILE A 52 0.20 -1.75 -6.83
C ILE A 52 -0.25 -1.04 -5.55
N ARG A 53 -1.05 -1.73 -4.72
CA ARG A 53 -1.57 -1.15 -3.46
C ARG A 53 -0.51 -0.98 -2.39
N LEU A 54 0.54 -1.80 -2.42
CA LEU A 54 1.69 -1.62 -1.54
C LEU A 54 2.41 -0.30 -1.87
N LEU A 55 2.59 0.02 -3.15
CA LEU A 55 3.16 1.31 -3.55
C LEU A 55 2.29 2.50 -3.08
N GLU A 56 0.97 2.39 -3.16
CA GLU A 56 0.04 3.40 -2.63
C GLU A 56 0.19 3.56 -1.10
N ALA A 57 0.21 2.45 -0.37
CA ALA A 57 0.37 2.44 1.08
C ALA A 57 1.71 3.05 1.52
N VAL A 58 2.81 2.73 0.82
CA VAL A 58 4.14 3.29 1.09
C VAL A 58 4.17 4.80 0.81
N LYS A 59 3.60 5.26 -0.31
CA LYS A 59 3.51 6.70 -0.64
C LYS A 59 2.75 7.51 0.41
N LEU A 60 1.77 6.89 1.05
CA LEU A 60 0.99 7.50 2.11
C LEU A 60 1.62 7.35 3.50
N SER A 61 2.77 6.66 3.62
CA SER A 61 3.38 6.30 4.92
C SER A 61 2.41 5.52 5.81
N ALA A 62 1.65 4.59 5.24
CA ALA A 62 0.81 3.68 6.01
C ALA A 62 1.67 2.64 6.75
N GLU A 63 1.26 2.25 7.95
CA GLU A 63 1.96 1.25 8.76
C GLU A 63 1.68 -0.15 8.22
N ILE A 64 2.66 -0.71 7.50
CA ILE A 64 2.55 -2.02 6.86
C ILE A 64 3.30 -3.05 7.69
N ASN A 65 2.59 -4.06 8.20
CA ASN A 65 3.20 -5.12 8.98
C ASN A 65 4.12 -6.03 8.14
N GLY A 66 5.03 -6.75 8.81
CA GLY A 66 6.02 -7.61 8.17
C GLY A 66 5.43 -8.73 7.31
N GLY A 67 4.29 -9.31 7.70
CA GLY A 67 3.64 -10.40 6.96
C GLY A 67 3.13 -9.96 5.58
N ILE A 68 2.57 -8.76 5.48
CA ILE A 68 2.17 -8.16 4.20
C ILE A 68 3.40 -7.88 3.33
N TRP A 69 4.48 -7.37 3.91
CA TRP A 69 5.74 -7.16 3.20
C TRP A 69 6.30 -8.47 2.63
N ASP A 70 6.31 -9.54 3.42
CA ASP A 70 6.82 -10.84 2.99
C ASP A 70 5.98 -11.43 1.86
N TYR A 71 4.64 -11.31 1.94
CA TYR A 71 3.75 -11.70 0.86
C TYR A 71 4.07 -10.95 -0.44
N CYS A 72 4.20 -9.62 -0.36
CA CYS A 72 4.49 -8.78 -1.53
C CYS A 72 5.88 -9.04 -2.13
N LEU A 73 6.90 -9.29 -1.30
CA LEU A 73 8.21 -9.74 -1.80
C LEU A 73 8.12 -11.09 -2.52
N GLY A 74 7.36 -12.04 -1.98
CA GLY A 74 7.09 -13.32 -2.64
C GLY A 74 6.35 -13.15 -3.96
N ALA A 75 5.35 -12.27 -4.00
CA ALA A 75 4.62 -11.93 -5.22
C ALA A 75 5.56 -11.29 -6.27
N ALA A 76 6.40 -10.34 -5.89
CA ALA A 76 7.36 -9.69 -6.78
C ALA A 76 8.40 -10.68 -7.33
N ARG A 77 8.89 -11.61 -6.51
CA ARG A 77 9.78 -12.70 -7.00
C ARG A 77 9.11 -13.60 -8.04
N ALA A 78 7.80 -13.82 -7.92
CA ALA A 78 7.07 -14.72 -8.78
C ALA A 78 6.58 -14.07 -10.09
N THR A 79 6.41 -12.75 -10.13
CA THR A 79 5.76 -12.07 -11.26
C THR A 79 6.47 -10.81 -11.76
N GLY A 80 7.43 -10.28 -11.00
CA GLY A 80 8.09 -9.02 -11.28
C GLY A 80 9.46 -9.19 -11.94
N THR A 81 9.97 -8.09 -12.48
CA THR A 81 11.33 -8.02 -12.99
C THR A 81 12.34 -7.91 -11.83
N PRO A 82 13.63 -8.25 -12.06
CA PRO A 82 14.68 -8.05 -11.05
C PRO A 82 14.79 -6.59 -10.56
N GLU A 83 14.44 -5.62 -11.40
CA GLU A 83 14.45 -4.20 -11.05
C GLU A 83 13.29 -3.83 -10.12
N GLU A 84 12.08 -4.30 -10.41
CA GLU A 84 10.92 -4.11 -9.53
C GLU A 84 11.15 -4.73 -8.16
N LEU A 85 11.79 -5.91 -8.11
CA LEU A 85 12.15 -6.55 -6.85
C LEU A 85 13.19 -5.74 -6.07
N ARG A 86 14.21 -5.19 -6.74
CA ARG A 86 15.21 -4.30 -6.11
C ARG A 86 14.56 -3.04 -5.55
N MET A 87 13.68 -2.40 -6.33
CA MET A 87 12.93 -1.22 -5.87
C MET A 87 12.10 -1.55 -4.63
N LEU A 88 11.43 -2.70 -4.61
CA LEU A 88 10.61 -3.12 -3.48
C LEU A 88 11.44 -3.33 -2.21
N HIS A 89 12.61 -3.96 -2.34
CA HIS A 89 13.56 -4.10 -1.23
C HIS A 89 14.04 -2.75 -0.69
N ALA A 90 14.35 -1.80 -1.57
CA ALA A 90 14.75 -0.45 -1.18
C ALA A 90 13.63 0.29 -0.42
N LEU A 91 12.38 0.17 -0.89
CA LEU A 91 11.21 0.76 -0.21
C LEU A 91 10.99 0.16 1.18
N ARG A 92 11.13 -1.17 1.34
CA ARG A 92 11.03 -1.81 2.65
C ARG A 92 12.12 -1.32 3.60
N PHE A 93 13.35 -1.18 3.12
CA PHE A 93 14.45 -0.67 3.96
C PHE A 93 14.21 0.77 4.41
N ARG A 94 13.76 1.65 3.49
CA ARG A 94 13.44 3.05 3.82
C ARG A 94 12.34 3.16 4.87
N THR A 95 11.27 2.39 4.71
CA THR A 95 10.14 2.41 5.66
C THR A 95 10.51 1.87 7.05
N LEU A 96 11.51 1.00 7.15
CA LEU A 96 12.06 0.55 8.44
C LEU A 96 13.00 1.59 9.07
N GLY A 97 13.71 2.39 8.27
CA GLY A 97 14.64 3.42 8.73
C GLY A 97 13.96 4.71 9.23
N GLU A 98 12.69 4.94 8.88
CA GLU A 98 11.92 6.11 9.36
C GLU A 98 11.31 5.91 10.76
N VAL A 99 11.58 4.77 11.43
CA VAL A 99 11.06 4.40 12.77
C VAL A 99 12.13 4.56 13.88
N SER A 100 13.18 5.36 13.67
CA SER A 100 14.23 5.64 14.67
C SER A 100 14.17 7.07 15.20
#